data_AF-A0A7Z9G9F0-F1
#
_entry.id   AF-A0A7Z9G9F0-F1
#
_cell.length_a   1.000
_cell.length_b   1.000
_cell.length_c   1.000
_cell.angle_alpha   90.00
_cell.angle_beta   90.00
_cell.angle_gamma   90.00
#
_symmetry.space_group_name_H-M   'P 1'
#
loop_
_entity.id
_entity.type
_entity.pdbx_description
1 polymer ?
#
loop_
_entity_poly.entity_id
_entity_poly.type
_entity_poly.pdbx_seq_one_letter_code
_entity_poly.pdbx_strand_id
1 'polypeptide(L)'
;MWRTVLRLEWRILSRDRAAQAVLGLFAVFLILAAAAGGRQTASLADGLSRAADAESARLDGLRSQLKQLESGSTPLSAKDPRDPMWMGQQGSARLITLPPSPLAPVAVGQRDLHPQAVRVTTGVHLTSEHETESSMAGPTRLRTGAFDPAFLFVVLFSLVVVVLLYEILSGECERGMLA
;
A
#
# COMPACT_ATOMS: atom_id res chain seq x y z
N MET A 1 -37.23 18.47 11.56
CA MET A 1 -37.76 17.13 11.25
C MET A 1 -36.65 16.07 11.21
N TRP A 2 -35.68 16.17 10.30
CA TRP A 2 -34.56 15.21 10.16
C TRP A 2 -33.74 14.91 11.42
N ARG A 3 -33.44 15.94 12.25
CA ARG A 3 -32.71 15.75 13.52
C ARG A 3 -33.45 14.89 14.54
N THR A 4 -34.79 14.94 14.53
CA THR A 4 -35.63 14.16 15.46
C THR A 4 -35.69 12.71 15.03
N VAL A 5 -35.86 12.47 13.71
CA VAL A 5 -35.84 11.13 13.11
C VAL A 5 -34.49 10.46 13.37
N LEU A 6 -33.38 11.10 13.00
CA LEU A 6 -32.03 10.57 13.22
C LEU A 6 -31.76 10.24 14.70
N ARG A 7 -32.29 11.04 15.63
CA ARG A 7 -32.14 10.79 17.07
C ARG A 7 -32.94 9.57 17.52
N LEU A 8 -34.14 9.35 16.97
CA LEU A 8 -34.95 8.17 17.29
C LEU A 8 -34.29 6.91 16.73
N GLU A 9 -33.91 6.93 15.45
CA GLU A 9 -33.22 5.82 14.80
C GLU A 9 -31.93 5.45 15.51
N TRP A 10 -31.11 6.46 15.85
CA TRP A 10 -29.91 6.25 16.65
C TRP A 10 -30.22 5.62 18.01
N ARG A 11 -31.30 6.05 18.67
CA ARG A 11 -31.70 5.50 19.97
C ARG A 11 -32.15 4.04 19.85
N ILE A 12 -32.87 3.68 18.79
CA ILE A 12 -33.28 2.30 18.51
C ILE A 12 -32.03 1.44 18.27
N LEU A 13 -31.16 1.89 17.36
CA LEU A 13 -29.91 1.19 17.03
C LEU A 13 -28.96 1.06 18.23
N SER A 14 -28.92 2.05 19.12
CA SER A 14 -28.08 2.03 20.33
C SER A 14 -28.55 1.03 21.39
N ARG A 15 -29.81 0.59 21.34
CA ARG A 15 -30.38 -0.34 22.33
C ARG A 15 -30.37 -1.80 21.85
N ASP A 16 -30.19 -2.01 20.55
CA ASP A 16 -30.09 -3.34 19.97
C ASP A 16 -28.68 -3.91 20.16
N ARG A 17 -28.57 -5.00 20.93
CA ARG A 17 -27.29 -5.65 21.23
C ARG A 17 -26.65 -6.31 20.02
N ALA A 18 -27.45 -6.84 19.10
CA ALA A 18 -26.95 -7.49 17.88
C ALA A 18 -26.35 -6.43 16.95
N ALA A 19 -27.08 -5.34 16.72
CA ALA A 19 -26.59 -4.21 15.95
C ALA A 19 -25.31 -3.61 16.55
N GLN A 20 -25.26 -3.40 17.87
CA GLN A 20 -24.06 -2.91 18.55
C GLN A 20 -22.88 -3.89 18.44
N ALA A 21 -23.12 -5.21 18.51
CA ALA A 21 -22.07 -6.21 18.35
C ALA A 21 -21.48 -6.18 16.93
N VAL A 22 -22.32 -6.08 15.90
CA VAL A 22 -21.89 -5.99 14.49
C VAL A 22 -21.10 -4.70 14.24
N LEU A 23 -21.61 -3.56 14.71
CA LEU A 23 -20.92 -2.26 14.62
C LEU A 23 -19.59 -2.26 15.39
N GLY A 24 -19.57 -2.85 16.58
CA GLY A 24 -18.36 -2.98 17.40
C GLY A 24 -17.29 -3.84 16.70
N LEU A 25 -17.69 -4.99 16.14
CA LEU A 25 -16.79 -5.85 15.37
C LEU A 25 -16.25 -5.13 14.13
N PHE A 26 -17.12 -4.44 13.40
CA PHE A 26 -16.71 -3.63 12.25
C PHE A 26 -15.70 -2.54 12.64
N ALA A 27 -15.96 -1.82 13.75
CA ALA A 27 -15.05 -0.81 14.27
C ALA A 27 -13.68 -1.40 14.66
N VAL A 28 -13.67 -2.58 15.30
CA VAL A 28 -12.43 -3.31 15.61
C VAL A 28 -11.66 -3.63 14.33
N PHE A 29 -12.32 -4.18 13.32
CA PHE A 29 -11.68 -4.45 12.03
C PHE A 29 -11.18 -3.19 11.34
N LEU A 30 -11.91 -2.08 11.42
CA LEU A 30 -11.49 -0.79 10.85
C LEU A 30 -10.23 -0.27 11.52
N ILE A 31 -10.14 -0.34 12.85
CA ILE A 31 -8.94 0.05 13.61
C ILE A 31 -7.76 -0.85 13.23
N LEU A 32 -7.97 -2.17 13.18
CA LEU A 32 -6.92 -3.12 12.80
C LEU A 32 -6.43 -2.89 11.36
N ALA A 33 -7.34 -2.63 10.43
CA ALA A 33 -7.03 -2.34 9.04
C ALA A 33 -6.25 -1.03 8.90
N ALA A 34 -6.68 0.03 9.59
CA ALA A 34 -5.97 1.32 9.60
C ALA A 34 -4.57 1.19 10.20
N ALA A 35 -4.43 0.47 11.32
CA ALA A 35 -3.13 0.21 11.93
C ALA A 35 -2.22 -0.65 11.06
N ALA A 36 -2.76 -1.65 10.36
CA ALA A 36 -2.01 -2.47 9.41
C ALA A 36 -1.54 -1.63 8.20
N GLY A 37 -2.46 -0.86 7.60
CA GLY A 37 -2.16 0.00 6.46
C GLY A 37 -1.15 1.10 6.77
N GLY A 38 -1.25 1.71 7.95
CA GLY A 38 -0.30 2.71 8.44
C GLY A 38 1.12 2.15 8.60
N ARG A 39 1.25 0.99 9.27
CA ARG A 39 2.55 0.30 9.42
C ARG A 39 3.17 -0.08 8.07
N GLN A 40 2.36 -0.60 7.15
CA GLN A 40 2.84 -0.99 5.82
C GLN A 40 3.29 0.23 5.00
N THR A 41 2.55 1.33 5.06
CA THR A 41 2.91 2.57 4.35
C THR A 41 4.20 3.17 4.92
N ALA A 42 4.36 3.18 6.24
CA ALA A 42 5.59 3.63 6.89
C ALA A 42 6.80 2.76 6.49
N SER A 43 6.67 1.43 6.57
CA SER A 43 7.76 0.52 6.18
C SER A 43 8.21 0.69 4.74
N LEU A 44 7.28 1.06 3.85
CA LEU A 44 7.63 1.36 2.48
C LEU A 44 8.28 2.74 2.36
N ALA A 45 7.75 3.78 3.00
CA ALA A 45 8.39 5.09 2.97
C ALA A 45 9.87 4.99 3.40
N ASP A 46 10.13 4.17 4.42
CA ASP A 46 11.48 3.84 4.90
C ASP A 46 12.29 2.95 3.93
N GLY A 47 11.63 2.09 3.14
CA GLY A 47 12.29 1.33 2.06
C GLY A 47 12.75 2.25 0.93
N LEU A 48 11.83 3.09 0.43
CA LEU A 48 12.11 4.04 -0.65
C LEU A 48 13.21 5.03 -0.28
N SER A 49 13.25 5.52 0.97
CA SER A 49 14.32 6.40 1.42
C SER A 49 15.67 5.67 1.45
N ARG A 50 15.73 4.45 1.99
CA ARG A 50 16.95 3.63 1.98
C ARG A 50 17.43 3.31 0.57
N ALA A 51 16.51 3.04 -0.36
CA ALA A 51 16.83 2.77 -1.74
C ALA A 51 17.42 4.03 -2.44
N ALA A 52 16.88 5.22 -2.16
CA ALA A 52 17.40 6.49 -2.64
C ALA A 52 18.79 6.82 -2.06
N ASP A 53 19.01 6.54 -0.77
CA ASP A 53 20.31 6.71 -0.12
C ASP A 53 21.36 5.75 -0.70
N ALA A 54 20.97 4.48 -0.91
CA ALA A 54 21.84 3.47 -1.53
C ALA A 54 22.20 3.83 -2.98
N GLU A 55 21.26 4.40 -3.74
CA GLU A 55 21.55 4.92 -5.06
C GLU A 55 22.60 6.04 -5.02
N SER A 56 22.42 7.02 -4.12
CA SER A 56 23.31 8.16 -3.99
C SER A 56 24.73 7.70 -3.62
N ALA A 57 24.86 6.82 -2.63
CA ALA A 57 26.14 6.25 -2.22
C ALA A 57 26.83 5.48 -3.35
N ARG A 58 26.07 4.73 -4.17
CA ARG A 58 26.59 4.01 -5.33
C ARG A 58 27.12 4.97 -6.40
N LEU A 59 26.37 6.03 -6.74
CA LEU A 59 26.79 7.02 -7.73
C LEU A 59 28.05 7.78 -7.28
N ASP A 60 28.15 8.14 -6.00
CA ASP A 60 29.35 8.77 -5.43
C ASP A 60 30.57 7.83 -5.46
N GLY A 61 30.36 6.55 -5.21
CA GLY A 61 31.38 5.51 -5.37
C GLY A 61 31.89 5.43 -6.80
N LEU A 62 30.99 5.38 -7.79
CA LEU A 62 31.36 5.36 -9.21
C LEU A 62 32.09 6.62 -9.65
N ARG A 63 31.66 7.79 -9.15
CA ARG A 63 32.33 9.06 -9.43
C ARG A 63 33.75 9.09 -8.86
N SER A 64 33.95 8.52 -7.68
CA SER A 64 35.27 8.41 -7.04
C SER A 64 36.18 7.45 -7.79
N GLN A 65 35.64 6.32 -8.24
CA GLN A 65 36.35 5.36 -9.10
C GLN A 65 36.76 6.01 -10.43
N LEU A 66 35.85 6.75 -11.08
CA LEU A 66 36.15 7.43 -12.33
C LEU A 66 37.35 8.39 -12.20
N LYS A 67 37.38 9.22 -11.15
CA LYS A 67 38.51 10.13 -10.87
C LYS A 67 39.84 9.39 -10.69
N GLN A 68 39.82 8.23 -10.03
CA GLN A 68 41.02 7.40 -9.86
C GLN A 68 41.51 6.83 -11.21
N LEU A 69 40.59 6.35 -12.04
CA LEU A 69 40.88 5.81 -13.38
C LEU A 69 41.32 6.89 -14.38
N GLU A 70 40.91 8.14 -14.21
CA GLU A 70 41.40 9.28 -15.00
C GLU A 70 42.84 9.65 -14.63
N SER A 71 43.27 9.38 -13.39
CA SER A 71 44.61 9.71 -12.89
C SER A 71 45.71 8.68 -13.20
N GLY A 72 45.36 7.49 -13.73
CA GLY A 72 46.30 6.43 -14.02
C GLY A 72 45.85 5.49 -15.15
N SER A 73 46.79 4.90 -15.87
CA SER A 73 46.51 3.94 -16.96
C SER A 73 46.22 2.53 -16.41
N THR A 74 45.05 2.35 -15.80
CA THR A 74 44.55 1.03 -15.39
C THR A 74 43.77 0.35 -16.52
N PRO A 75 43.93 -0.98 -16.70
CA PRO A 75 43.21 -1.74 -17.73
C PRO A 75 41.69 -1.69 -17.52
N LEU A 76 40.95 -1.81 -18.62
CA LEU A 76 39.48 -1.80 -18.63
C LEU A 76 38.94 -2.99 -17.83
N SER A 77 37.95 -2.75 -16.99
CA SER A 77 37.23 -3.77 -16.22
C SER A 77 35.81 -4.00 -16.77
N ALA A 78 35.19 -5.12 -16.45
CA ALA A 78 33.81 -5.41 -16.87
C ALA A 78 32.77 -4.47 -16.25
N LYS A 79 33.09 -3.78 -15.15
CA LYS A 79 32.25 -2.78 -14.47
C LYS A 79 32.96 -1.42 -14.45
N ASP A 80 33.41 -0.98 -15.62
CA ASP A 80 34.18 0.25 -15.74
C ASP A 80 33.25 1.47 -15.87
N PRO A 81 33.37 2.50 -14.99
CA PRO A 81 32.61 3.73 -15.11
C PRO A 81 32.86 4.52 -16.41
N ARG A 82 33.94 4.22 -17.14
CA ARG A 82 34.26 4.80 -18.45
C ARG A 82 33.48 4.15 -19.60
N ASP A 83 32.89 2.98 -19.39
CA ASP A 83 32.05 2.32 -20.40
C ASP A 83 30.62 2.90 -20.36
N PRO A 84 30.20 3.66 -21.40
CA PRO A 84 28.87 4.26 -21.43
C PRO A 84 27.75 3.22 -21.53
N MET A 85 28.03 2.02 -22.06
CA MET A 85 27.03 0.96 -22.19
C MET A 85 26.71 0.37 -20.82
N TRP A 86 27.73 -0.04 -20.07
CA TRP A 86 27.56 -0.53 -18.71
C TRP A 86 26.98 0.55 -17.78
N MET A 87 27.44 1.80 -17.93
CA MET A 87 26.88 2.93 -17.17
C MET A 87 25.41 3.17 -17.49
N GLY A 88 24.99 3.11 -18.75
CA GLY A 88 23.57 3.28 -19.10
C GLY A 88 22.69 2.13 -18.61
N GLN A 89 23.19 0.90 -18.64
CA GLN A 89 22.42 -0.30 -18.30
C GLN A 89 22.37 -0.59 -16.79
N GLN A 90 23.46 -0.32 -16.06
CA GLN A 90 23.58 -0.75 -14.66
C GLN A 90 24.26 0.32 -13.78
N GLY A 91 25.38 0.89 -14.23
CA GLY A 91 26.20 1.78 -13.40
C GLY A 91 25.49 3.07 -12.97
N SER A 92 24.85 3.76 -13.91
CA SER A 92 24.09 5.00 -13.69
C SER A 92 22.57 4.79 -13.69
N ALA A 93 22.12 3.54 -13.61
CA ALA A 93 20.71 3.17 -13.55
C ALA A 93 19.99 3.92 -12.42
N ARG A 94 19.03 4.79 -12.76
CA ARG A 94 18.42 5.73 -11.81
C ARG A 94 17.14 5.18 -11.22
N LEU A 95 16.95 5.26 -9.90
CA LEU A 95 15.69 4.87 -9.28
C LEU A 95 14.71 6.04 -9.37
N ILE A 96 13.55 5.79 -9.98
CA ILE A 96 12.43 6.72 -9.96
C ILE A 96 11.42 6.19 -8.97
N THR A 97 11.17 6.97 -7.92
CA THR A 97 10.26 6.61 -6.83
C THR A 97 9.00 7.46 -6.85
N LEU A 98 7.86 6.86 -6.52
CA LEU A 98 6.59 7.54 -6.27
C LEU A 98 6.31 7.51 -4.76
N PRO A 99 6.41 8.65 -4.05
CA PRO A 99 6.17 8.68 -2.61
C PRO A 99 4.69 8.37 -2.30
N PRO A 100 4.40 7.69 -1.18
CA PRO A 100 3.03 7.40 -0.78
C PRO A 100 2.26 8.69 -0.50
N SER A 101 1.08 8.80 -1.10
CA SER A 101 0.12 9.88 -0.81
C SER A 101 -0.34 9.84 0.66
N PRO A 102 -0.79 10.97 1.26
CA PRO A 102 -1.31 10.98 2.63
C PRO A 102 -2.42 9.96 2.91
N LEU A 103 -3.22 9.61 1.90
CA LEU A 103 -4.29 8.61 2.00
C LEU A 103 -3.87 7.20 1.58
N ALA A 104 -2.58 6.98 1.27
CA ALA A 104 -2.07 5.65 0.93
C ALA A 104 -2.34 4.57 2.01
N PRO A 105 -2.34 4.86 3.32
CA PRO A 105 -2.69 3.86 4.35
C PRO A 105 -4.11 3.31 4.25
N VAL A 106 -5.03 4.01 3.57
CA VAL A 106 -6.44 3.63 3.44
C VAL A 106 -6.63 2.58 2.34
N ALA A 107 -5.82 2.64 1.27
CA ALA A 107 -5.97 1.84 0.06
C ALA A 107 -4.64 1.16 -0.31
N VAL A 108 -4.08 0.43 0.65
CA VAL A 108 -2.78 -0.22 0.47
C VAL A 108 -2.84 -1.32 -0.59
N GLY A 109 -3.98 -2.01 -0.76
CA GLY A 109 -4.14 -3.08 -1.74
C GLY A 109 -4.02 -2.63 -3.21
N GLN A 110 -4.33 -1.37 -3.52
CA GLN A 110 -4.17 -0.83 -4.88
C GLN A 110 -2.70 -0.78 -5.34
N ARG A 111 -1.76 -0.83 -4.39
CA ARG A 111 -0.33 -0.79 -4.69
C ARG A 111 0.20 -2.09 -5.29
N ASP A 112 -0.50 -3.20 -5.13
CA ASP A 112 -0.10 -4.46 -5.75
C ASP A 112 -0.22 -4.38 -7.29
N LEU A 113 -1.01 -3.43 -7.81
CA LEU A 113 -1.20 -3.17 -9.24
C LEU A 113 -0.28 -2.06 -9.79
N HIS A 114 0.30 -1.23 -8.93
CA HIS A 114 1.05 -0.04 -9.34
C HIS A 114 2.48 -0.04 -8.76
N PRO A 115 3.52 -0.08 -9.61
CA PRO A 115 4.89 -0.01 -9.13
C PRO A 115 5.18 1.34 -8.49
N GLN A 116 5.95 1.31 -7.40
CA GLN A 116 6.28 2.52 -6.63
C GLN A 116 7.73 2.95 -6.76
N ALA A 117 8.57 2.05 -7.27
CA ALA A 117 9.92 2.34 -7.66
C ALA A 117 10.19 1.60 -8.97
N VAL A 118 10.85 2.27 -9.90
CA VAL A 118 11.29 1.68 -11.16
C VAL A 118 12.71 2.14 -11.41
N ARG A 119 13.59 1.21 -11.77
CA ARG A 119 14.94 1.53 -12.19
C ARG A 119 14.92 1.85 -13.69
N VAL A 120 15.36 3.05 -14.05
CA VAL A 120 15.41 3.52 -15.43
C VAL A 120 16.82 3.30 -15.96
N THR A 121 16.92 2.46 -17.00
CA THR A 121 18.18 2.07 -17.64
C THR A 121 18.07 2.21 -19.15
N THR A 122 19.21 2.25 -19.84
CA THR A 122 19.25 2.21 -21.32
C THR A 122 19.09 0.80 -21.87
N GLY A 123 18.94 -0.21 -21.01
CA GLY A 123 18.69 -1.58 -21.39
C GLY A 123 17.28 -1.78 -21.96
N VAL A 124 17.12 -2.75 -22.85
CA VAL A 124 15.84 -3.06 -23.52
C VAL A 124 14.86 -3.82 -22.61
N HIS A 125 15.23 -4.11 -21.36
CA HIS A 125 14.44 -4.92 -20.45
C HIS A 125 13.65 -4.09 -19.43
N LEU A 126 12.62 -3.38 -19.91
CA LEU A 126 11.67 -2.66 -19.06
C LEU A 126 10.85 -3.58 -18.14
N THR A 127 10.75 -4.88 -18.46
CA THR A 127 9.91 -5.84 -17.72
C THR A 127 10.61 -6.49 -16.52
N SER A 128 11.94 -6.60 -16.51
CA SER A 128 12.69 -7.27 -15.43
C SER A 128 13.13 -6.35 -14.29
N GLU A 129 13.05 -5.03 -14.47
CA GLU A 129 13.52 -4.03 -13.50
C GLU A 129 12.38 -3.30 -12.78
N HIS A 130 11.20 -3.93 -12.73
CA HIS A 130 10.27 -3.67 -11.64
C HIS A 130 10.89 -4.21 -10.35
N GLU A 131 11.91 -3.51 -9.85
CA GLU A 131 12.27 -3.52 -8.44
C GLU A 131 11.10 -2.88 -7.69
N THR A 132 9.96 -3.57 -7.70
CA THR A 132 9.01 -3.39 -6.64
C THR A 132 9.80 -3.86 -5.45
N GLU A 133 10.25 -2.94 -4.61
CA GLU A 133 10.68 -3.23 -3.24
C GLU A 133 9.46 -3.71 -2.42
N SER A 134 8.60 -4.53 -3.03
CA SER A 134 7.69 -5.42 -2.37
C SER A 134 8.60 -6.48 -1.78
N SER A 135 8.94 -6.28 -0.51
CA SER A 135 9.41 -7.35 0.36
C SER A 135 8.66 -8.60 -0.02
N MET A 136 9.37 -9.57 -0.61
CA MET A 136 8.86 -10.81 -1.19
C MET A 136 7.63 -11.29 -0.43
N ALA A 137 6.44 -10.85 -0.86
CA ALA A 137 5.24 -11.05 -0.07
C ALA A 137 4.97 -12.54 -0.12
N GLY A 138 4.90 -13.19 1.04
CA GLY A 138 4.69 -14.63 1.10
C GLY A 138 3.47 -15.01 0.25
N PRO A 139 3.48 -16.17 -0.44
CA PRO A 139 2.44 -16.56 -1.41
C PRO A 139 1.02 -16.51 -0.82
N THR A 140 0.91 -16.75 0.49
CA THR A 140 -0.34 -16.61 1.25
C THR A 140 -0.89 -15.18 1.22
N ARG A 141 -0.03 -14.16 1.35
CA ARG A 141 -0.42 -12.74 1.36
C ARG A 141 -0.88 -12.27 -0.02
N LEU A 142 -0.18 -12.69 -1.07
CA LEU A 142 -0.56 -12.40 -2.45
C LEU A 142 -1.93 -13.01 -2.81
N ARG A 143 -2.24 -14.18 -2.23
CA ARG A 143 -3.54 -14.85 -2.43
C ARG A 143 -4.67 -14.20 -1.63
N THR A 144 -4.42 -13.72 -0.42
CA THR A 144 -5.46 -13.11 0.44
C THR A 144 -5.70 -11.63 0.17
N GLY A 145 -4.74 -10.95 -0.47
CA GLY A 145 -4.77 -9.50 -0.67
C GLY A 145 -4.42 -8.73 0.61
N ALA A 146 -4.37 -7.39 0.48
CA ALA A 146 -4.12 -6.49 1.60
C ALA A 146 -5.38 -6.29 2.45
N PHE A 147 -5.21 -6.28 3.78
CA PHE A 147 -6.27 -5.92 4.71
C PHE A 147 -6.19 -4.42 5.02
N ASP A 148 -6.98 -3.61 4.31
CA ASP A 148 -7.01 -2.16 4.43
C ASP A 148 -8.44 -1.62 4.63
N PRO A 149 -8.59 -0.34 5.03
CA PRO A 149 -9.91 0.28 5.19
C PRO A 149 -10.74 0.30 3.91
N ALA A 150 -10.13 0.49 2.73
CA ALA A 150 -10.85 0.52 1.47
C ALA A 150 -11.54 -0.82 1.17
N PHE A 151 -10.84 -1.94 1.35
CA PHE A 151 -11.39 -3.29 1.28
C PHE A 151 -12.54 -3.46 2.26
N LEU A 152 -12.37 -2.97 3.49
CA LEU A 152 -13.41 -3.06 4.52
C LEU A 152 -14.69 -2.31 4.12
N PHE A 153 -14.58 -1.14 3.50
CA PHE A 153 -15.73 -0.36 3.03
C PHE A 153 -16.40 -0.96 1.78
N VAL A 154 -15.62 -1.51 0.85
CA VAL A 154 -16.19 -2.10 -0.37
C VAL A 154 -16.89 -3.42 -0.07
N VAL A 155 -16.27 -4.28 0.75
CA VAL A 155 -16.74 -5.64 0.99
C VAL A 155 -17.53 -5.76 2.29
N LEU A 156 -16.89 -5.46 3.43
CA LEU A 156 -17.48 -5.78 4.72
C LEU A 156 -18.60 -4.81 5.12
N PHE A 157 -18.45 -3.52 4.84
CA PHE A 157 -19.48 -2.54 5.14
C PHE A 157 -20.78 -2.83 4.38
N SER A 158 -20.67 -3.26 3.12
CA SER A 158 -21.83 -3.72 2.33
C SER A 158 -22.57 -4.87 3.04
N LEU A 159 -21.85 -5.82 3.62
CA LEU A 159 -22.44 -6.92 4.39
C LEU A 159 -23.06 -6.42 5.70
N VAL A 160 -22.39 -5.51 6.41
CA VAL A 160 -22.91 -4.89 7.64
C VAL A 160 -24.23 -4.19 7.38
N VAL A 161 -24.34 -3.44 6.28
CA VAL A 161 -25.59 -2.78 5.87
C VAL A 161 -26.70 -3.81 5.66
N VAL A 162 -26.42 -4.91 4.96
CA VAL A 162 -27.41 -5.98 4.74
C VAL A 162 -27.89 -6.59 6.05
N VAL A 163 -26.97 -6.90 6.97
CA VAL A 163 -27.30 -7.48 8.28
C VAL A 163 -28.12 -6.51 9.13
N LEU A 164 -27.75 -5.22 9.16
CA LEU A 164 -28.50 -4.21 9.91
C LEU A 164 -29.91 -4.01 9.36
N LEU A 165 -30.07 -3.99 8.04
CA LEU A 165 -31.39 -3.89 7.40
C LEU A 165 -32.24 -5.12 7.71
N TYR A 166 -31.65 -6.32 7.71
CA TYR A 166 -32.34 -7.54 8.08
C TYR A 166 -32.81 -7.52 9.54
N GLU A 167 -31.97 -7.12 10.50
CA GLU A 167 -32.35 -7.01 11.92
C GLU A 167 -33.52 -6.04 12.13
N ILE A 168 -33.49 -4.89 11.47
CA ILE A 168 -34.57 -3.90 11.54
C ILE A 168 -35.87 -4.51 10.98
N LEU A 169 -35.81 -5.10 9.78
CA LEU A 169 -36.97 -5.68 9.12
C LEU A 169 -37.56 -6.85 9.91
N SER A 170 -36.71 -7.76 10.39
CA SER A 170 -37.13 -8.90 11.20
C SER A 170 -37.78 -8.44 12.50
N GLY A 171 -37.19 -7.45 13.18
CA GLY A 171 -37.75 -6.89 14.40
C GLY A 171 -39.09 -6.17 14.19
N GLU A 172 -39.34 -5.56 13.03
CA GLU A 172 -40.64 -4.98 12.69
C GLU A 172 -41.71 -6.05 12.39
N CYS A 173 -41.33 -7.12 11.67
CA CYS A 173 -42.18 -8.28 11.43
C CYS A 173 -42.59 -8.98 12.74
N GLU A 174 -41.64 -9.24 13.65
CA GLU A 174 -41.92 -9.87 14.94
C GLU A 174 -42.86 -9.03 15.84
N ARG A 175 -42.81 -7.71 15.68
CA ARG A 175 -43.70 -6.77 16.41
C ARG A 175 -45.06 -6.59 15.73
N GLY A 176 -45.31 -7.25 14.60
CA GLY A 176 -46.56 -7.16 13.85
C GLY A 176 -46.80 -5.79 13.21
N MET A 177 -45.75 -4.98 13.03
CA MET A 177 -45.85 -3.66 12.37
C MET A 177 -45.82 -3.76 10.84
N LEU A 178 -45.20 -4.81 10.32
CA LEU A 178 -45.23 -5.20 8.90
C LEU A 178 -46.03 -6.51 8.79
N ALA A 179 -47.31 -6.39 8.43
CA ALA A 179 -48.20 -7.50 8.07
C ALA A 179 -48.76 -7.25 6.67
#